data_AF-A0A0R0ARH8-F1
#
_entry.id   AF-A0A0R0ARH8-F1
#
_cell.length_a   1.000
_cell.length_b   1.000
_cell.length_c   1.000
_cell.angle_alpha   90.00
_cell.angle_beta   90.00
_cell.angle_gamma   90.00
#
_symmetry.space_group_name_H-M   'P 1'
#
loop_
_entity.id
_entity.type
_entity.pdbx_description
1 polymer ?
#
loop_
_entity_poly.entity_id
_entity_poly.type
_entity_poly.pdbx_seq_one_letter_code
_entity_poly.pdbx_strand_id
1 'polypeptide(L)'
;MRKALLRVLIVVFALVLPYLSRLPGGREWLGQLTYGGWGGFLFLAACSAVVWGGLLLCSWLYRRMSSLWIPALLGYGFLAWVYGSIDLRADAQAALGLLIAPMYSLAPMLLGGLIGWWFDRRPRIRAEAGT
;
A
#
# COMPACT_ATOMS: atom_id res chain seq x y z
N MET A 1 -18.65 -0.85 12.90
CA MET A 1 -18.61 0.11 11.77
C MET A 1 -17.20 0.64 11.47
N ARG A 2 -16.47 1.23 12.43
CA ARG A 2 -15.13 1.84 12.19
C ARG A 2 -14.07 0.93 11.55
N LYS A 3 -14.03 -0.36 11.92
CA LYS A 3 -13.09 -1.35 11.34
C LYS A 3 -13.41 -1.72 9.89
N ALA A 4 -14.69 -1.83 9.54
CA ALA A 4 -15.11 -2.13 8.18
C ALA A 4 -14.74 -0.97 7.22
N LEU A 5 -14.98 0.26 7.66
CA LEU A 5 -14.55 1.46 6.92
C LEU A 5 -13.04 1.47 6.67
N LEU A 6 -12.22 1.20 7.70
CA LEU A 6 -10.76 1.10 7.55
C LEU A 6 -10.34 0.05 6.51
N ARG A 7 -10.99 -1.12 6.49
CA ARG A 7 -10.71 -2.17 5.50
C ARG A 7 -11.07 -1.73 4.08
N VAL A 8 -12.18 -1.02 3.91
CA VAL A 8 -12.54 -0.42 2.62
C VAL A 8 -11.49 0.62 2.21
N LEU A 9 -11.07 1.48 3.13
CA LEU A 9 -10.05 2.49 2.85
C LEU A 9 -8.70 1.87 2.47
N ILE A 10 -8.30 0.75 3.08
CA ILE A 10 -7.11 -0.03 2.70
C ILE A 10 -7.19 -0.41 1.22
N VAL A 11 -8.31 -1.01 0.79
CA VAL A 11 -8.48 -1.44 -0.60
C VAL A 11 -8.53 -0.24 -1.53
N VAL A 12 -9.38 0.75 -1.26
CA VAL A 12 -9.53 1.96 -2.08
C VAL A 12 -8.19 2.67 -2.24
N PHE A 13 -7.42 2.82 -1.16
CA PHE A 13 -6.13 3.47 -1.21
C PHE A 13 -5.17 2.71 -2.13
N ALA A 14 -5.08 1.38 -2.03
CA ALA A 14 -4.24 0.57 -2.91
C ALA A 14 -4.64 0.66 -4.39
N LEU A 15 -5.94 0.77 -4.68
CA LEU A 15 -6.43 0.95 -6.05
C LEU A 15 -6.05 2.30 -6.64
N VAL A 16 -6.07 3.35 -5.82
CA VAL A 16 -5.82 4.73 -6.26
C VAL A 16 -4.33 5.10 -6.19
N LEU A 17 -3.54 4.40 -5.38
CA LEU A 17 -2.12 4.65 -5.16
C LEU A 17 -1.24 4.71 -6.43
N PRO A 18 -1.39 3.81 -7.43
CA PRO A 18 -0.60 3.88 -8.66
C PRO A 18 -0.77 5.22 -9.37
N TYR A 19 -2.01 5.73 -9.39
CA TYR A 19 -2.33 7.01 -10.01
C TYR A 19 -1.79 8.17 -9.18
N LEU A 20 -1.95 8.13 -7.85
CA LEU A 20 -1.44 9.19 -6.96
C LEU A 20 0.08 9.32 -7.03
N SER A 21 0.79 8.19 -7.06
CA SER A 21 2.26 8.16 -7.12
C SER A 21 2.82 8.79 -8.39
N ARG A 22 2.01 8.91 -9.44
CA ARG A 22 2.41 9.49 -10.72
C ARG A 22 2.00 10.95 -10.92
N LEU A 23 1.26 11.53 -9.99
CA LEU A 23 0.96 12.97 -10.00
C LEU A 23 2.21 13.85 -10.13
N PRO A 24 3.36 13.55 -9.46
CA PRO A 24 4.57 14.36 -9.59
C PRO A 24 5.15 14.41 -11.01
N GLY A 25 4.96 13.35 -11.81
CA GLY A 25 5.39 13.29 -13.22
C GLY A 25 4.41 13.97 -14.19
N GLY A 26 3.30 14.53 -13.70
CA GLY A 26 2.32 15.26 -14.49
C GLY A 26 1.40 14.36 -15.33
N ARG A 27 0.67 14.99 -16.27
CA ARG A 27 -0.39 14.34 -17.05
C ARG A 27 0.12 13.21 -17.94
N GLU A 28 1.36 13.31 -18.42
CA GLU A 28 1.95 12.29 -19.30
C GLU A 28 2.15 10.96 -18.57
N TRP A 29 2.67 11.02 -17.33
CA TRP A 29 2.92 9.83 -16.49
C TRP A 29 1.62 9.14 -16.08
N LEU A 30 0.58 9.93 -15.76
CA LEU A 30 -0.77 9.42 -15.53
C LEU A 30 -1.35 8.78 -16.78
N GLY A 31 -1.17 9.45 -17.93
CA GLY A 31 -1.60 8.99 -19.25
C GLY A 31 -1.15 7.55 -19.52
N GLN A 32 0.11 7.24 -19.21
CA GLN A 32 0.68 5.91 -19.38
C GLN A 32 -0.08 4.80 -18.65
N LEU A 33 -0.74 5.09 -17.52
CA LEU A 33 -1.59 4.12 -16.81
C LEU A 33 -3.05 4.15 -17.32
N THR A 34 -3.55 5.32 -17.70
CA THR A 34 -4.96 5.51 -18.09
C THR A 34 -5.28 5.17 -19.54
N TYR A 35 -4.29 5.15 -20.45
CA TYR A 35 -4.52 4.78 -21.86
C TYR A 35 -5.02 3.33 -22.04
N GLY A 36 -4.72 2.45 -21.08
CA GLY A 36 -5.28 1.09 -21.04
C GLY A 36 -6.76 1.02 -20.62
N GLY A 37 -7.39 2.16 -20.30
CA GLY A 37 -8.79 2.24 -19.90
C GLY A 37 -9.13 1.34 -18.71
N TRP A 38 -10.33 0.76 -18.73
CA TRP A 38 -10.80 -0.16 -17.69
C TRP A 38 -9.95 -1.43 -17.57
N GLY A 39 -9.42 -1.94 -18.68
CA GLY A 39 -8.56 -3.13 -18.67
C GLY A 39 -7.27 -2.90 -17.90
N GLY A 40 -6.58 -1.79 -18.17
CA GLY A 40 -5.39 -1.39 -17.43
C GLY A 40 -5.67 -1.14 -15.95
N PHE A 41 -6.80 -0.49 -15.64
CA PHE A 41 -7.24 -0.28 -14.26
C PHE A 41 -7.46 -1.59 -13.52
N LEU A 42 -8.23 -2.52 -14.08
CA LEU A 42 -8.54 -3.82 -13.46
C LEU A 42 -7.29 -4.68 -13.31
N PHE A 43 -6.37 -4.62 -14.28
CA PHE A 43 -5.11 -5.32 -14.22
C PHE A 43 -4.25 -4.82 -13.06
N LEU A 44 -4.03 -3.50 -12.95
CA LEU A 44 -3.29 -2.91 -11.83
C LEU A 44 -3.97 -3.18 -10.49
N ALA A 45 -5.31 -3.11 -10.45
CA ALA A 45 -6.10 -3.46 -9.28
C ALA A 45 -5.83 -4.90 -8.83
N ALA A 46 -5.84 -5.85 -9.77
CA ALA A 46 -5.54 -7.26 -9.50
C ALA A 46 -4.08 -7.47 -9.04
N CYS A 47 -3.10 -6.82 -9.68
CA CYS A 47 -1.70 -6.91 -9.26
C CYS A 47 -1.49 -6.33 -7.85
N SER A 48 -2.16 -5.22 -7.52
CA SER A 48 -2.13 -4.61 -6.20
C SER A 48 -2.86 -5.43 -5.12
N ALA A 49 -3.57 -6.49 -5.48
CA ALA A 49 -4.33 -7.34 -4.55
C ALA A 49 -3.47 -8.01 -3.50
N VAL A 50 -2.24 -8.33 -3.86
CA VAL A 50 -1.26 -8.87 -2.94
C VAL A 50 -0.99 -7.88 -1.78
N VAL A 51 -0.98 -6.59 -2.10
CA VAL A 51 -0.62 -5.51 -1.17
C VAL A 51 -1.77 -5.15 -0.25
N TRP A 52 -2.97 -4.87 -0.80
CA TRP A 52 -4.13 -4.64 0.06
C TRP A 52 -4.57 -5.91 0.80
N GLY A 53 -4.39 -7.09 0.20
CA GLY A 53 -4.66 -8.38 0.85
C GLY A 53 -3.77 -8.61 2.07
N GLY A 54 -2.47 -8.34 1.95
CA GLY A 54 -1.53 -8.42 3.08
C GLY A 54 -1.90 -7.48 4.23
N LEU A 55 -2.31 -6.24 3.91
CA LEU A 55 -2.71 -5.27 4.93
C LEU A 55 -4.08 -5.60 5.57
N LEU A 56 -5.02 -6.15 4.78
CA LEU A 56 -6.27 -6.69 5.31
C LEU A 56 -6.02 -7.85 6.28
N LEU A 57 -5.09 -8.76 5.96
CA LEU A 57 -4.69 -9.84 6.85
C LEU A 57 -4.12 -9.30 8.15
N CYS A 58 -3.23 -8.30 8.09
CA CYS A 58 -2.74 -7.60 9.29
C CYS A 58 -3.90 -7.00 10.11
N SER A 59 -4.91 -6.43 9.45
CA SER A 59 -6.10 -5.87 10.11
C SER A 59 -6.94 -6.89 10.89
N TRP A 60 -6.79 -8.18 10.57
CA TRP A 60 -7.43 -9.28 11.29
C TRP A 60 -6.55 -9.80 12.43
N LEU A 61 -5.23 -9.83 12.24
CA LEU A 61 -4.28 -10.29 13.25
C LEU A 61 -4.11 -9.29 14.41
N TYR A 62 -4.24 -8.00 14.14
CA TYR A 62 -3.98 -6.95 15.13
C TYR A 62 -5.18 -6.67 16.03
N ARG A 63 -4.91 -6.44 17.32
CA ARG A 63 -5.93 -6.01 18.29
C ARG A 63 -6.28 -4.54 18.08
N ARG A 64 -5.28 -3.69 17.82
CA ARG A 64 -5.42 -2.23 17.65
C ARG A 64 -5.24 -1.85 16.19
N MET A 65 -6.17 -1.05 15.68
CA MET A 65 -6.11 -0.55 14.30
C MET A 65 -4.97 0.45 14.09
N SER A 66 -4.53 1.16 15.15
CA SER A 66 -3.41 2.10 15.06
C SER A 66 -2.08 1.42 14.69
N SER A 67 -1.93 0.14 15.00
CA SER A 67 -0.72 -0.62 14.68
C SER A 67 -0.57 -0.87 13.17
N LEU A 68 -1.67 -0.72 12.39
CA LEU A 68 -1.67 -0.90 10.94
C LEU A 68 -0.91 0.19 10.17
N TRP A 69 -0.66 1.34 10.79
CA TRP A 69 0.10 2.40 10.14
C TRP A 69 1.51 1.94 9.73
N ILE A 70 2.13 1.08 10.53
CA ILE A 70 3.50 0.61 10.26
C ILE A 70 3.57 -0.27 9.00
N PRO A 71 2.82 -1.38 8.88
CA PRO A 71 2.81 -2.16 7.64
C PRO A 71 2.24 -1.36 6.45
N ALA A 72 1.30 -0.43 6.68
CA ALA A 72 0.76 0.41 5.63
C ALA A 72 1.82 1.36 5.05
N LEU A 73 2.57 2.07 5.90
CA LEU A 73 3.62 2.98 5.46
C LEU A 73 4.74 2.24 4.73
N LEU A 74 5.15 1.07 5.23
CA LEU A 74 6.23 0.31 4.58
C LEU A 74 5.77 -0.36 3.29
N GLY A 75 4.57 -0.93 3.24
CA GLY A 75 4.04 -1.55 2.02
C GLY A 75 3.62 -0.53 0.97
N TYR A 76 2.66 0.36 1.30
CA TYR A 76 2.18 1.37 0.36
C TYR A 76 3.21 2.45 0.07
N GLY A 77 4.02 2.87 1.06
CA GLY A 77 5.07 3.85 0.81
C GLY A 77 6.11 3.32 -0.17
N PHE A 78 6.55 2.06 -0.01
CA PHE A 78 7.44 1.43 -0.98
C PHE A 78 6.79 1.33 -2.36
N LEU A 79 5.54 0.87 -2.44
CA LEU A 79 4.83 0.75 -3.71
C LEU A 79 4.68 2.11 -4.42
N ALA A 80 4.32 3.15 -3.68
CA ALA A 80 4.21 4.50 -4.20
C ALA A 80 5.56 5.04 -4.69
N TRP A 81 6.63 4.78 -3.94
CA TRP A 81 7.98 5.17 -4.35
C TRP A 81 8.40 4.50 -5.65
N VAL A 82 8.17 3.19 -5.79
CA VAL A 82 8.51 2.47 -7.02
C VAL A 82 7.70 2.98 -8.21
N TYR A 83 6.37 3.12 -8.07
CA TYR A 83 5.53 3.62 -9.15
C TYR A 83 5.80 5.08 -9.55
N GLY A 84 6.26 5.90 -8.61
CA GLY A 84 6.71 7.26 -8.86
C GLY A 84 8.14 7.35 -9.40
N SER A 85 8.92 6.26 -9.37
CA SER A 85 10.33 6.25 -9.83
C SER A 85 10.51 5.54 -11.18
N ILE A 86 9.60 4.66 -11.57
CA ILE A 86 9.66 3.94 -12.85
C ILE A 86 9.21 4.86 -14.00
N ASP A 87 10.16 5.24 -14.85
CA ASP A 87 9.88 5.88 -16.14
C ASP A 87 9.63 4.81 -17.22
N LEU A 88 8.39 4.73 -17.73
CA LEU A 88 8.01 3.78 -18.76
C LEU A 88 8.48 4.17 -20.16
N ARG A 89 8.97 5.40 -20.37
CA ARG A 89 9.49 5.84 -21.67
C ARG A 89 10.94 5.39 -21.90
N ALA A 90 11.67 5.18 -20.81
CA ALA A 90 13.08 4.87 -20.87
C ALA A 90 13.35 3.42 -21.33
N ASP A 91 12.45 2.48 -21.02
CA ASP A 91 12.65 1.06 -21.30
C ASP A 91 11.33 0.28 -21.36
N ALA A 92 11.24 -0.69 -22.29
CA ALA A 92 10.10 -1.59 -22.39
C ALA A 92 10.01 -2.55 -21.19
N GLN A 93 11.15 -2.92 -20.56
CA GLN A 93 11.12 -3.77 -19.36
C GLN A 93 10.62 -3.02 -18.12
N ALA A 94 10.58 -1.68 -18.14
CA ALA A 94 10.02 -0.86 -17.07
C ALA A 94 8.54 -1.21 -16.78
N ALA A 95 7.80 -1.67 -17.80
CA ALA A 95 6.42 -2.14 -17.64
C ALA A 95 6.33 -3.41 -16.77
N LEU A 96 7.32 -4.30 -16.82
CA LEU A 96 7.40 -5.45 -15.90
C LEU A 96 7.60 -4.98 -14.45
N GLY A 97 8.31 -3.88 -14.26
CA GLY A 97 8.43 -3.23 -12.95
C GLY A 97 7.07 -2.91 -12.33
N LEU A 98 6.07 -2.53 -13.13
CA LEU A 98 4.71 -2.25 -12.61
C LEU A 98 4.00 -3.50 -12.08
N LEU A 99 4.24 -4.65 -12.72
CA LEU A 99 3.67 -5.94 -12.35
C LEU A 99 4.34 -6.52 -11.10
N ILE A 100 5.66 -6.40 -11.00
CA ILE A 100 6.45 -7.05 -9.94
C ILE A 100 6.53 -6.17 -8.68
N ALA A 101 6.45 -4.84 -8.81
CA ALA A 101 6.52 -3.92 -7.67
C ALA A 101 5.54 -4.23 -6.52
N PRO A 102 4.25 -4.56 -6.78
CA PRO A 102 3.34 -5.04 -5.74
C PRO A 102 3.86 -6.25 -4.96
N MET A 103 4.46 -7.23 -5.65
CA MET A 103 5.01 -8.42 -5.01
C MET A 103 6.23 -8.07 -4.15
N TYR A 104 7.13 -7.22 -4.64
CA TYR A 104 8.27 -6.76 -3.84
C TYR A 104 7.86 -5.90 -2.64
N SER A 105 6.75 -5.17 -2.73
CA SER A 105 6.24 -4.38 -1.60
C SER A 105 5.80 -5.24 -0.40
N LEU A 106 5.58 -6.55 -0.60
CA LEU A 106 5.31 -7.46 0.51
C LEU A 106 6.48 -7.56 1.47
N ALA A 107 7.73 -7.52 0.99
CA ALA A 107 8.90 -7.65 1.87
C ALA A 107 8.94 -6.54 2.95
N PRO A 108 8.91 -5.23 2.60
CA PRO A 108 8.83 -4.17 3.60
C PRO A 108 7.49 -4.18 4.35
N MET A 109 6.38 -4.57 3.71
CA MET A 109 5.09 -4.71 4.40
C MET A 109 5.13 -5.77 5.50
N LEU A 110 5.71 -6.94 5.24
CA LEU A 110 5.85 -8.03 6.21
C LEU A 110 6.74 -7.61 7.36
N LEU A 111 7.86 -6.93 7.08
CA LEU A 111 8.69 -6.34 8.11
C LEU A 111 7.91 -5.35 8.97
N GLY A 112 7.16 -4.44 8.34
CA GLY A 112 6.24 -3.54 9.04
C GLY A 112 5.13 -4.27 9.79
N GLY A 113 4.70 -5.41 9.28
CA GLY A 113 3.72 -6.31 9.86
C GLY A 113 4.21 -6.94 11.16
N LEU A 114 5.47 -7.36 11.19
CA LEU A 114 6.12 -7.89 12.39
C LEU A 114 6.32 -6.80 13.43
N ILE A 115 6.80 -5.62 13.01
CA ILE A 115 7.01 -4.46 13.89
C ILE A 115 5.68 -3.99 14.48
N GLY A 116 4.66 -3.80 13.64
CA GLY A 116 3.31 -3.39 14.06
C GLY A 116 2.69 -4.38 15.03
N TRP A 117 2.86 -5.68 14.80
CA TRP A 117 2.40 -6.72 15.70
C TRP A 117 3.10 -6.67 17.06
N TRP A 118 4.41 -6.42 17.07
CA TRP A 118 5.16 -6.28 18.31
C TRP A 118 4.67 -5.09 19.14
N PHE A 119 4.46 -3.93 18.52
CA PHE A 119 3.89 -2.75 19.20
C PHE A 119 2.44 -2.95 19.65
N ASP A 120 1.64 -3.67 18.87
CA ASP A 120 0.25 -3.99 19.20
C ASP A 120 0.12 -4.73 20.54
N ARG A 121 1.07 -5.64 20.80
CA ARG A 121 1.09 -6.49 22.00
C ARG A 121 1.68 -5.82 23.24
N ARG A 122 2.37 -4.69 23.10
CA ARG A 122 2.91 -3.99 24.27
C ARG A 122 1.76 -3.41 25.12
N PRO A 123 1.72 -3.67 26.44
CA PRO A 123 0.77 -3.01 27.32
C PRO A 123 1.02 -1.50 27.26
N ARG A 124 -0.04 -0.70 27.16
CA ARG A 124 0.10 0.74 27.38
C ARG A 124 0.53 0.89 28.82
N ILE A 125 1.73 1.42 29.05
CA ILE A 125 2.07 1.99 30.35
C ILE A 125 1.03 3.08 30.53
N ARG A 126 0.01 2.82 31.35
CA ARG A 126 -0.91 3.87 31.79
C ARG A 126 -0.03 4.84 32.56
N ALA A 127 0.12 6.05 32.04
CA ALA A 127 0.56 7.16 32.87
C ALA A 127 -0.57 7.39 33.88
N GLU A 128 -0.49 6.69 35.01
CA GLU A 128 -1.21 7.04 36.23
C GLU A 128 -0.48 8.27 36.81
N ALA A 129 -0.86 9.45 36.34
CA ALA A 129 -0.55 10.75 36.94
C ALA A 129 -1.47 11.79 36.29
N GLY A 130 -2.36 12.51 36.97
CA GLY A 130 -2.67 12.55 38.38
C GLY A 130 -4.10 13.03 38.59
N THR A 131 -4.57 12.73 39.79
CA THR A 131 -5.70 13.33 40.51
C THR A 131 -5.66 14.85 40.53
#